data_AF-A0A848L9U2-F1
#
_entry.id   AF-A0A848L9U2-F1
#
_cell.length_a   1.000
_cell.length_b   1.000
_cell.length_c   1.000
_cell.angle_alpha   90.00
_cell.angle_beta   90.00
_cell.angle_gamma   90.00
#
_symmetry.space_group_name_H-M   'P 1'
#
loop_
_entity.id
_entity.type
_entity.pdbx_description
1 polymer ?
#
loop_
_entity_poly.entity_id
_entity_poly.type
_entity_poly.pdbx_seq_one_letter_code
_entity_poly.pdbx_strand_id
1 'polypeptide(L)'
;MMPHTFYDLDAPVREDASVFDAFTPEGEVHGGFETFRELLAFRALWTFKVDKLPQQCEGSFAGETPDILPSLDPVLRRLGFRTPIPTGSFCGLYERADAVLICKSTPRADPARVMGFFLGGSDARTLRRALGAVATESPLEVEVDEWTPALP
;
A
#
# COMPACT_ATOMS: atom_id res chain seq x y z
N MET A 1 -21.84 -6.70 11.07
CA MET A 1 -21.92 -5.24 10.90
C MET A 1 -20.72 -4.83 10.06
N MET A 2 -20.83 -3.84 9.18
CA MET A 2 -19.67 -3.30 8.44
C MET A 2 -19.15 -2.06 9.17
N PRO A 3 -17.83 -1.86 9.30
CA PRO A 3 -17.29 -0.62 9.86
C PRO A 3 -17.62 0.56 8.93
N HIS A 4 -17.77 1.73 9.53
CA HIS A 4 -17.92 3.01 8.84
C HIS A 4 -16.57 3.72 8.77
N THR A 5 -16.32 4.46 7.69
CA THR A 5 -15.18 5.35 7.57
C THR A 5 -15.51 6.70 8.21
N PHE A 6 -14.68 7.10 9.17
CA PHE A 6 -14.77 8.40 9.85
C PHE A 6 -13.63 9.31 9.39
N TYR A 7 -13.90 10.62 9.44
CA TYR A 7 -12.96 11.68 9.13
C TYR A 7 -12.88 12.60 10.35
N ASP A 8 -11.74 12.62 11.03
CA ASP A 8 -11.54 13.48 12.19
C ASP A 8 -10.91 14.81 11.74
N LEU A 9 -11.72 15.87 11.81
CA LEU A 9 -11.30 17.24 11.51
C LEU A 9 -10.72 17.95 12.74
N ASP A 10 -10.97 17.44 13.94
CA ASP A 10 -10.56 18.04 15.21
C ASP A 10 -9.17 17.51 15.67
N ALA A 11 -8.77 16.33 15.18
CA ALA A 11 -7.43 15.76 15.36
C ALA A 11 -6.70 15.55 14.00
N PRO A 12 -6.25 16.63 13.34
CA PRO A 12 -5.58 16.53 12.05
C PRO A 12 -4.21 15.87 12.15
N VAL A 13 -3.86 15.09 11.13
CA VAL A 13 -2.53 14.47 10.96
C VAL A 13 -1.92 15.04 9.69
N ARG A 14 -0.68 15.54 9.78
CA ARG A 14 0.04 16.13 8.64
C ARG A 14 -0.80 17.15 7.84
N GLU A 15 -1.47 18.04 8.57
CA GLU A 15 -2.32 19.13 8.04
C GLU A 15 -3.55 18.65 7.23
N ASP A 16 -3.98 17.40 7.45
CA ASP A 16 -5.16 16.81 6.78
C ASP A 16 -6.02 16.04 7.79
N ALA A 17 -7.26 15.75 7.41
CA ALA A 17 -8.17 14.97 8.23
C ALA A 17 -7.63 13.55 8.41
N SER A 18 -7.59 13.05 9.65
CA SER A 18 -7.24 11.65 9.88
C SER A 18 -8.43 10.74 9.53
N VAL A 19 -8.13 9.52 9.06
CA VAL A 19 -9.15 8.59 8.54
C VAL A 19 -9.05 7.25 9.24
N PHE A 20 -10.16 6.79 9.80
CA PHE A 20 -10.22 5.48 10.42
C PHE A 20 -11.54 4.76 10.14
N ASP A 21 -11.46 3.44 10.09
CA ASP A 21 -12.61 2.56 9.95
C ASP A 21 -12.95 1.97 11.32
N ALA A 22 -14.16 2.23 11.81
CA ALA A 22 -14.64 1.74 13.10
C ALA A 22 -16.15 1.44 13.07
N PHE A 23 -16.66 0.69 14.04
CA PHE A 23 -18.10 0.46 14.16
C PHE A 23 -18.86 1.64 14.77
N THR A 24 -18.17 2.40 15.61
CA THR A 24 -18.64 3.63 16.27
C THR A 24 -17.48 4.62 16.31
N PRO A 25 -17.72 5.94 16.43
CA PRO A 25 -16.64 6.93 16.52
C PRO A 25 -15.64 6.63 17.65
N GLU A 26 -16.11 6.12 18.79
CA GLU A 26 -15.30 5.78 19.97
C GLU A 26 -14.85 4.30 19.98
N GLY A 27 -15.07 3.58 18.87
CA GLY A 27 -14.85 2.14 18.78
C GLY A 27 -13.40 1.76 18.47
N GLU A 28 -13.15 0.45 18.42
CA GLU A 28 -11.86 -0.09 17.95
C GLU A 28 -11.65 0.24 16.46
N VAL A 29 -10.43 0.66 16.14
CA VAL A 29 -10.01 0.97 14.77
C VAL A 29 -9.62 -0.32 14.06
N HIS A 30 -10.34 -0.64 12.98
CA HIS A 30 -10.13 -1.85 12.19
C HIS A 30 -9.29 -1.60 10.92
N GLY A 31 -9.15 -0.34 10.51
CA GLY A 31 -8.48 0.07 9.28
C GLY A 31 -8.41 1.59 9.20
N GLY A 32 -7.76 2.12 8.17
CA GLY A 32 -7.75 3.56 7.95
C GLY A 32 -6.60 4.02 7.08
N PHE A 33 -6.45 5.34 7.06
CA PHE A 33 -5.34 6.07 6.45
C PHE A 33 -4.96 7.19 7.40
N GLU A 34 -3.68 7.50 7.52
CA GLU A 34 -3.28 8.61 8.37
C GLU A 34 -3.86 9.95 7.88
N THR A 35 -4.11 10.09 6.58
CA THR A 35 -4.70 11.31 5.98
C THR A 35 -5.79 11.03 4.95
N PHE A 36 -6.70 11.99 4.77
CA PHE A 36 -7.74 11.93 3.75
C PHE A 36 -7.17 11.92 2.32
N ARG A 37 -6.11 12.68 2.07
CA ARG A 37 -5.39 12.70 0.79
C ARG A 37 -4.81 11.34 0.44
N GLU A 38 -4.29 10.60 1.42
CA GLU A 38 -3.82 9.22 1.21
C GLU A 38 -4.97 8.27 0.86
N LEU A 39 -6.09 8.35 1.56
CA LEU A 39 -7.29 7.57 1.20
C LEU A 39 -7.67 7.83 -0.25
N LEU A 40 -7.77 9.11 -0.65
CA LEU A 40 -8.18 9.49 -2.00
C LEU A 40 -7.19 8.98 -3.06
N ALA A 41 -5.89 9.16 -2.83
CA ALA A 41 -4.87 8.71 -3.77
C ALA A 41 -4.80 7.18 -3.86
N PHE A 42 -4.88 6.47 -2.73
CA PHE A 42 -4.96 5.01 -2.70
C PHE A 42 -6.16 4.51 -3.51
N ARG A 43 -7.36 5.07 -3.26
CA ARG A 43 -8.59 4.70 -3.98
C ARG A 43 -8.50 5.04 -5.46
N ALA A 44 -7.96 6.18 -5.83
CA ALA A 44 -7.79 6.58 -7.22
C ALA A 44 -6.83 5.63 -7.97
N LEU A 45 -5.68 5.29 -7.37
CA LEU A 45 -4.72 4.35 -7.96
C LEU A 45 -5.30 2.95 -8.08
N TRP A 46 -6.01 2.48 -7.05
CA TRP A 46 -6.72 1.21 -7.12
C TRP A 46 -7.73 1.19 -8.27
N THR A 47 -8.71 2.10 -8.25
CA THR A 47 -9.86 2.09 -9.16
C THR A 47 -9.50 2.38 -10.60
N PHE A 48 -8.56 3.30 -10.85
CA PHE A 48 -8.26 3.75 -12.21
C PHE A 48 -7.00 3.12 -12.80
N LYS A 49 -6.18 2.42 -12.00
CA LYS A 49 -4.94 1.80 -12.48
C LYS A 49 -4.83 0.33 -12.11
N VAL A 50 -4.64 0.00 -10.83
CA VAL A 50 -4.37 -1.40 -10.41
C VAL A 50 -5.46 -2.35 -10.93
N ASP A 51 -6.73 -2.05 -10.66
CA ASP A 51 -7.90 -2.86 -11.07
C ASP A 51 -8.08 -2.94 -12.60
N LYS A 52 -7.45 -2.02 -13.36
CA LYS A 52 -7.55 -1.95 -14.83
C LYS A 52 -6.36 -2.57 -15.54
N LEU A 53 -5.30 -2.92 -14.82
CA LEU A 53 -4.13 -3.54 -15.41
C LEU A 53 -4.37 -5.03 -15.69
N PRO A 54 -3.86 -5.56 -16.81
CA PRO A 54 -4.18 -6.91 -17.29
C PRO A 54 -3.60 -8.02 -16.41
N GLN A 55 -2.54 -7.73 -15.65
CA GLN A 55 -2.00 -8.63 -14.64
C GLN A 55 -1.94 -7.93 -13.29
N GLN A 56 -2.39 -8.62 -12.26
CA GLN A 56 -2.38 -8.17 -10.88
C GLN A 56 -1.86 -9.29 -9.98
N CYS A 57 -1.37 -8.91 -8.81
CA CYS A 57 -1.22 -9.78 -7.65
C CYS A 57 -1.38 -9.01 -6.34
N GLU A 58 -1.73 -9.72 -5.30
CA GLU A 58 -1.80 -9.22 -3.92
C GLU A 58 -0.99 -10.11 -3.00
N GLY A 59 -0.59 -9.55 -1.87
CA GLY A 59 0.26 -10.24 -0.91
C GLY A 59 0.72 -9.33 0.21
N SER A 60 1.83 -9.69 0.84
CA SER A 60 2.41 -8.91 1.93
C SER A 60 3.92 -8.75 1.83
N PHE A 61 4.39 -7.63 2.35
CA PHE A 61 5.79 -7.40 2.70
C PHE A 61 5.95 -7.58 4.20
N ALA A 62 6.94 -8.36 4.63
CA ALA A 62 7.28 -8.53 6.03
C ALA A 62 8.75 -8.17 6.29
N GLY A 63 9.06 -7.60 7.46
CA GLY A 63 10.43 -7.23 7.83
C GLY A 63 10.66 -7.28 9.34
N GLU A 64 11.93 -7.33 9.75
CA GLU A 64 12.30 -7.41 11.18
C GLU A 64 12.06 -6.07 11.91
N THR A 65 12.22 -4.96 11.21
CA THR A 65 12.05 -3.60 11.74
C THR A 65 10.61 -3.11 11.54
N PRO A 66 10.06 -2.34 12.50
CA PRO A 66 8.89 -1.50 12.24
C PRO A 66 9.19 -0.54 11.08
N ASP A 67 8.17 -0.24 10.29
CA ASP A 67 8.22 0.61 9.08
C ASP A 67 8.91 -0.06 7.88
N ILE A 68 8.08 -0.54 6.96
CA ILE A 68 8.50 -1.29 5.76
C ILE A 68 8.96 -0.34 4.66
N LEU A 69 8.43 0.89 4.62
CA LEU A 69 8.64 1.80 3.49
C LEU A 69 10.11 2.22 3.30
N PRO A 70 10.91 2.50 4.36
CA PRO A 70 12.34 2.79 4.21
C PRO A 70 13.15 1.70 3.52
N SER A 71 12.74 0.43 3.65
CA SER A 71 13.37 -0.71 2.98
C SER A 71 12.86 -0.89 1.54
N LEU A 72 11.60 -0.53 1.29
CA LEU A 72 10.92 -0.69 0.00
C LEU A 72 11.26 0.44 -0.99
N ASP A 73 11.23 1.70 -0.52
CA ASP A 73 11.38 2.93 -1.30
C ASP A 73 12.62 2.93 -2.21
N PRO A 74 13.84 2.62 -1.70
CA PRO A 74 15.04 2.68 -2.52
C PRO A 74 15.01 1.71 -3.69
N VAL A 75 14.45 0.51 -3.49
CA VAL A 75 14.35 -0.52 -4.54
C VAL A 75 13.39 -0.07 -5.63
N LEU A 76 12.19 0.39 -5.25
CA LEU A 76 11.18 0.81 -6.22
C LEU A 76 11.62 2.04 -7.02
N ARG A 77 12.30 3.00 -6.38
CA ARG A 77 12.89 4.16 -7.09
C ARG A 77 13.95 3.73 -8.10
N ARG A 78 14.82 2.76 -7.78
CA ARG A 78 15.80 2.20 -8.73
C ARG A 78 15.12 1.51 -9.93
N LEU A 79 13.96 0.90 -9.70
CA LEU A 79 13.14 0.28 -10.74
C LEU A 79 12.32 1.30 -11.56
N GLY A 80 12.43 2.59 -11.26
CA GLY A 80 11.78 3.68 -11.98
C GLY A 80 10.37 4.01 -11.51
N PHE A 81 9.91 3.45 -10.38
CA PHE A 81 8.67 3.88 -9.78
C PHE A 81 8.81 5.27 -9.16
N ARG A 82 7.72 6.03 -9.16
CA ARG A 82 7.59 7.36 -8.55
C ARG A 82 6.42 7.36 -7.58
N THR A 83 6.53 8.22 -6.58
CA THR A 83 5.48 8.41 -5.59
C THR A 83 4.65 9.64 -5.96
N PRO A 84 3.34 9.49 -6.29
CA PRO A 84 2.55 10.56 -6.87
C PRO A 84 2.18 11.66 -5.87
N ILE A 85 2.08 11.31 -4.58
CA ILE A 85 1.91 12.24 -3.46
C ILE A 85 2.78 11.77 -2.29
N PRO A 86 3.25 12.66 -1.40
CA PRO A 86 3.85 12.24 -0.15
C PRO A 86 2.86 11.43 0.69
N THR A 87 3.34 10.36 1.31
CA THR A 87 2.58 9.51 2.24
C THR A 87 3.35 9.32 3.55
N GLY A 88 2.70 8.75 4.56
CA GLY A 88 3.28 8.41 5.86
C GLY A 88 3.66 6.93 5.94
N SER A 89 4.13 6.49 7.10
CA SER A 89 4.73 5.15 7.29
C SER A 89 3.77 3.98 7.06
N PHE A 90 2.46 4.22 7.00
CA PHE A 90 1.44 3.18 6.87
C PHE A 90 0.86 3.04 5.45
N CYS A 91 1.30 3.88 4.50
CA CYS A 91 0.78 3.88 3.13
C CYS A 91 1.91 4.14 2.14
N GLY A 92 2.10 3.23 1.17
CA GLY A 92 3.03 3.42 0.06
C GLY A 92 2.29 3.44 -1.27
N LEU A 93 2.53 4.47 -2.08
CA LEU A 93 1.91 4.64 -3.39
C LEU A 93 3.01 4.80 -4.43
N TYR A 94 3.07 3.89 -5.41
CA TYR A 94 4.14 3.83 -6.39
C TYR A 94 3.62 3.60 -7.79
N GLU A 95 4.12 4.40 -8.73
CA GLU A 95 3.68 4.37 -10.11
C GLU A 95 4.85 4.34 -11.08
N ARG A 96 4.73 3.50 -12.10
CA ARG A 96 5.58 3.44 -13.27
C ARG A 96 4.68 3.34 -14.52
N ALA A 97 5.25 3.59 -15.70
CA ALA A 97 4.45 3.63 -16.94
C ALA A 97 3.70 2.32 -17.25
N ASP A 98 4.20 1.19 -16.77
CA ASP A 98 3.74 -0.18 -17.04
C ASP A 98 3.29 -0.93 -15.78
N ALA A 99 3.37 -0.30 -14.59
CA ALA A 99 3.07 -0.95 -13.32
C ALA A 99 2.68 0.05 -12.21
N VAL A 100 1.79 -0.36 -11.31
CA VAL A 100 1.37 0.41 -10.14
C VAL A 100 1.36 -0.50 -8.92
N LEU A 101 2.05 -0.09 -7.86
CA LEU A 101 2.05 -0.75 -6.56
C LEU A 101 1.42 0.19 -5.54
N ILE A 102 0.41 -0.30 -4.83
CA ILE A 102 -0.10 0.35 -3.62
C ILE A 102 0.08 -0.61 -2.45
N CYS A 103 0.51 -0.12 -1.30
CA CYS A 103 0.65 -0.92 -0.10
C CYS A 103 0.16 -0.13 1.11
N LYS A 104 -0.39 -0.84 2.08
CA LYS A 104 -0.87 -0.24 3.33
C LYS A 104 -0.81 -1.20 4.51
N SER A 105 -0.68 -0.63 5.69
CA SER A 105 -0.90 -1.30 6.96
C SER A 105 -1.89 -0.50 7.79
N THR A 106 -2.56 -1.12 8.76
CA THR A 106 -3.48 -0.40 9.64
C THR A 106 -2.69 0.59 10.49
N PRO A 107 -3.02 1.90 10.49
CA PRO A 107 -2.37 2.87 11.36
C PRO A 107 -2.54 2.49 12.83
N ARG A 108 -1.43 2.33 13.54
CA ARG A 108 -1.35 2.01 14.97
C ARG A 108 -0.22 2.82 15.61
N ALA A 109 -0.13 2.82 16.94
CA ALA A 109 0.95 3.52 17.64
C ALA A 109 2.35 3.07 17.18
N ASP A 110 2.50 1.79 16.84
CA ASP A 110 3.72 1.24 16.26
C ASP A 110 3.50 0.82 14.79
N PRO A 111 4.41 1.19 13.88
CA PRO A 111 4.38 0.71 12.50
C PRO A 111 4.39 -0.82 12.42
N ALA A 112 3.49 -1.37 11.60
CA ALA A 112 3.41 -2.80 11.43
C ALA A 112 4.67 -3.35 10.75
N ARG A 113 5.12 -4.52 11.21
CA ARG A 113 6.17 -5.33 10.54
C ARG A 113 5.67 -6.04 9.30
N VAL A 114 4.38 -5.93 9.00
CA VAL A 114 3.72 -6.52 7.85
C VAL A 114 2.89 -5.45 7.17
N MET A 115 3.02 -5.36 5.85
CA MET A 115 2.27 -4.42 5.02
C MET A 115 1.68 -5.15 3.83
N GLY A 116 0.35 -5.11 3.70
CA GLY A 116 -0.34 -5.68 2.55
C GLY A 116 -0.10 -4.84 1.31
N PHE A 117 -0.05 -5.47 0.14
CA PHE A 117 0.11 -4.78 -1.13
C PHE A 117 -0.85 -5.29 -2.19
N PHE A 118 -1.09 -4.41 -3.17
CA PHE A 118 -1.67 -4.74 -4.46
C PHE A 118 -0.78 -4.19 -5.56
N LEU A 119 -0.43 -5.05 -6.51
CA LEU A 119 0.47 -4.74 -7.60
C LEU A 119 -0.21 -5.05 -8.94
N GLY A 120 -0.39 -4.04 -9.78
CA GLY A 120 -0.89 -4.20 -11.15
C GLY A 120 0.19 -3.87 -12.18
N GLY A 121 0.15 -4.51 -13.35
CA GLY A 121 1.08 -4.23 -14.45
C GLY A 121 0.64 -4.80 -15.80
N SER A 122 1.39 -4.45 -16.84
CA SER A 122 1.10 -4.87 -18.23
C SER A 122 1.18 -6.38 -18.45
N ASP A 123 1.98 -7.09 -17.64
CA ASP A 123 2.21 -8.52 -17.73
C ASP A 123 2.84 -9.09 -16.44
N ALA A 124 2.80 -10.41 -16.29
CA ALA A 124 3.36 -11.11 -15.13
C ALA A 124 4.87 -11.01 -15.01
N ARG A 125 5.61 -10.80 -16.10
CA ARG A 125 7.08 -10.66 -16.04
C ARG A 125 7.44 -9.35 -15.35
N THR A 126 6.68 -8.30 -15.62
CA THR A 126 6.82 -6.99 -15.00
C THR A 126 6.61 -7.07 -13.49
N LEU A 127 5.56 -7.76 -13.04
CA LEU A 127 5.28 -7.93 -11.61
C LEU A 127 6.33 -8.79 -10.91
N ARG A 128 6.67 -9.95 -11.47
CA ARG A 128 7.72 -10.82 -10.93
C ARG A 128 9.07 -10.12 -10.83
N ARG A 129 9.41 -9.25 -11.79
CA ARG A 129 10.65 -8.47 -11.73
C ARG A 129 10.62 -7.47 -10.57
N ALA A 130 9.51 -6.77 -10.35
CA ALA A 130 9.39 -5.82 -9.26
C ALA A 130 9.46 -6.53 -7.89
N LEU A 131 8.66 -7.57 -7.68
CA LEU A 131 8.66 -8.36 -6.45
C LEU A 131 9.99 -9.07 -6.21
N GLY A 132 10.58 -9.65 -7.25
CA GLY A 132 11.89 -10.30 -7.17
C GLY A 132 12.98 -9.33 -6.75
N ALA A 133 13.01 -8.13 -7.32
CA ALA A 133 13.96 -7.10 -6.91
C ALA A 133 13.75 -6.67 -5.44
N VAL A 134 12.51 -6.54 -4.96
CA VAL A 134 12.25 -6.27 -3.54
C VAL A 134 12.80 -7.41 -2.67
N ALA A 135 12.50 -8.66 -3.01
CA ALA A 135 12.95 -9.83 -2.26
C ALA A 135 14.48 -10.01 -2.25
N THR A 136 15.18 -9.58 -3.31
CA THR A 136 16.64 -9.76 -3.42
C THR A 136 17.46 -8.54 -3.01
N GLU A 137 16.90 -7.34 -3.07
CA GLU A 137 17.63 -6.07 -2.84
C GLU A 137 17.21 -5.33 -1.57
N SER A 138 16.29 -5.90 -0.78
CA SER A 138 15.86 -5.38 0.51
C SER A 138 15.86 -6.49 1.56
N PRO A 139 15.83 -6.17 2.86
CA PRO A 139 15.66 -7.16 3.92
C PRO A 139 14.21 -7.66 4.05
N LEU A 140 13.31 -7.31 3.12
CA LEU A 140 11.90 -7.66 3.20
C LEU A 140 11.64 -9.06 2.63
N GLU A 141 10.84 -9.82 3.35
CA GLU A 141 10.19 -11.02 2.84
C GLU A 141 8.97 -10.61 2.00
N VAL A 142 8.78 -11.29 0.87
CA VAL A 142 7.66 -11.06 -0.04
C VAL A 142 6.83 -12.32 -0.12
N GLU A 143 5.58 -12.24 0.35
CA GLU A 143 4.57 -13.29 0.19
C GLU A 143 3.54 -12.84 -0.85
N VAL A 144 3.19 -13.73 -1.77
CA VAL A 144 2.15 -13.47 -2.78
C VAL A 144 1.01 -14.44 -2.53
N ASP A 145 -0.15 -13.89 -2.24
CA ASP A 145 -1.35 -14.66 -1.87
C ASP A 145 -2.12 -15.07 -3.13
N GLU A 146 -2.31 -14.14 -4.06
CA GLU A 146 -3.12 -14.35 -5.25
C GLU A 146 -2.54 -13.66 -6.50
N TRP A 147 -2.75 -14.30 -7.65
CA TRP A 147 -2.47 -13.74 -8.98
C TRP A 147 -3.76 -13.64 -9.78
N THR A 148 -3.97 -12.51 -10.44
CA THR A 148 -5.16 -12.27 -11.27
C THR A 148 -4.75 -11.74 -12.66
N PRO A 149 -4.94 -12.49 -13.75
CA PRO A 149 -5.36 -13.90 -13.78
C PRO A 149 -4.30 -14.82 -13.16
N ALA A 150 -4.72 -16.03 -12.79
CA ALA A 150 -3.82 -17.05 -12.27
C ALA A 150 -2.70 -17.35 -13.27
N LEU A 151 -1.50 -17.57 -12.75
CA LEU A 151 -0.35 -17.95 -13.56
C LEU A 151 -0.43 -19.44 -13.92
N PRO A 152 0.03 -19.82 -15.13
CA PRO A 152 0.14 -21.23 -15.52
C PRO A 152 1.26 -21.97 -14.76
#